data_AF-A0A932GCL8-F1
#
_entry.id   AF-A0A932GCL8-F1
#
_cell.length_a   1.000
_cell.length_b   1.000
_cell.length_c   1.000
_cell.angle_alpha   90.00
_cell.angle_beta   90.00
_cell.angle_gamma   90.00
#
_symmetry.space_group_name_H-M   'P 1'
#
loop_
_entity.id
_entity.type
_entity.pdbx_description
1 polymer ?
#
loop_
_entity_poly.entity_id
_entity_poly.type
_entity_poly.pdbx_seq_one_letter_code
_entity_poly.pdbx_strand_id
1 'polypeptide(L)' 'MALGTEQRKLAAIMFTDMVGYSALAQRNQALALGLLEEHRRVVRGIAPSSGGNCSSWNLMWANL' A
#
# COMPACT_ATOMS: atom_id res chain seq x y z
N MET A 1 -38.08 -4.88 15.27
CA MET A 1 -37.12 -5.56 14.37
C MET A 1 -36.25 -4.49 13.74
N ALA A 2 -35.01 -4.34 14.18
CA ALA A 2 -34.09 -3.37 13.61
C ALA A 2 -33.60 -3.93 12.26
N LEU A 3 -34.02 -3.30 11.16
CA LEU A 3 -33.46 -3.56 9.84
C LEU A 3 -32.01 -3.08 9.87
N GLY A 4 -31.06 -4.03 9.88
CA GLY A 4 -29.64 -3.73 9.84
C GLY A 4 -29.35 -2.79 8.68
N THR A 5 -28.94 -1.56 9.00
CA THR A 5 -28.50 -0.58 8.01
C THR A 5 -27.19 -1.07 7.41
N GLU A 6 -27.28 -1.87 6.36
CA GLU A 6 -26.15 -2.28 5.52
C GLU A 6 -25.48 -1.04 4.93
N GLN A 7 -24.41 -0.55 5.56
CA GLN A 7 -23.59 0.53 5.04
C GLN A 7 -22.74 0.00 3.89
N ARG A 8 -23.18 0.22 2.65
CA ARG A 8 -22.34 0.01 1.47
C ARG A 8 -21.14 0.97 1.52
N LYS A 9 -19.96 0.43 1.79
CA LYS A 9 -18.69 1.18 1.74
C LYS A 9 -18.03 0.95 0.39
N LEU A 10 -17.80 2.03 -0.35
CA LEU A 10 -16.97 2.01 -1.55
C LEU A 10 -15.51 1.95 -1.12
N ALA A 11 -14.80 0.92 -1.56
CA ALA A 11 -13.36 0.79 -1.40
C ALA A 11 -12.69 0.93 -2.77
N ALA A 12 -11.68 1.78 -2.84
CA ALA A 12 -10.79 1.85 -3.99
C ALA A 12 -9.50 1.10 -3.63
N ILE A 13 -9.07 0.19 -4.50
CA ILE A 13 -7.79 -0.52 -4.37
C ILE A 13 -6.84 0.08 -5.39
N MET A 14 -5.69 0.58 -4.91
CA MET A 14 -4.62 1.11 -5.76
C MET A 14 -3.39 0.23 -5.59
N PHE A 15 -2.82 -0.21 -6.71
CA PHE A 15 -1.56 -0.94 -6.76
C PHE A 15 -0.47 -0.03 -7.31
N THR A 16 0.69 0.00 -6.64
CA THR A 16 1.87 0.76 -7.06
C THR A 16 3.05 -0.19 -7.17
N ASP A 17 3.77 -0.18 -8.30
CA ASP A 17 4.95 -1.00 -8.53
C ASP A 17 6.16 -0.14 -8.95
N MET A 18 7.37 -0.59 -8.63
CA MET A 18 8.62 0.07 -8.99
C MET A 18 9.21 -0.56 -10.25
N VAL A 19 9.24 0.21 -11.35
CA VAL A 19 9.83 -0.24 -12.61
C VAL A 19 11.31 -0.59 -12.41
N GLY A 20 11.69 -1.81 -12.80
CA GLY A 20 13.09 -2.24 -12.78
C GLY A 20 13.61 -2.69 -11.41
N TYR A 21 12.74 -2.81 -10.40
CA TYR A 21 13.11 -3.32 -9.07
C TYR A 21 13.83 -4.67 -9.14
N SER A 22 13.35 -5.62 -9.95
CA SER A 22 13.95 -6.95 -10.09
C SER A 22 15.39 -6.90 -10.61
N ALA A 23 15.67 -6.02 -11.58
CA ALA A 23 17.01 -5.85 -12.13
C ALA A 23 17.96 -5.16 -11.14
N LEU A 24 17.43 -4.23 -10.35
CA LEU A 24 18.19 -3.56 -9.30
C LEU A 24 18.51 -4.51 -8.13
N ALA A 25 17.53 -5.30 -7.69
CA ALA A 25 17.68 -6.27 -6.61
C ALA A 25 18.70 -7.37 -6.95
N GLN A 26 18.75 -7.82 -8.21
CA GLN A 26 19.77 -8.75 -8.68
C GLN A 26 21.20 -8.18 -8.62
N ARG A 27 21.36 -6.87 -8.83
CA ARG A 27 22.67 -6.21 -8.84
C ARG A 27 23.11 -5.76 -7.45
N ASN A 28 22.16 -5.27 -6.64
CA ASN A 28 22.41 -4.74 -5.31
C ASN A 28 21.15 -4.85 -4.44
N GLN A 29 21.09 -5.93 -3.67
CA GLN A 29 19.96 -6.23 -2.79
C GLN A 29 19.79 -5.20 -1.66
N ALA A 30 20.88 -4.69 -1.08
CA ALA A 30 20.82 -3.71 0.01
C ALA A 30 20.25 -2.37 -0.48
N LEU A 31 20.66 -1.92 -1.68
CA LEU A 31 20.12 -0.72 -2.31
C LEU A 31 18.64 -0.90 -2.68
N ALA A 32 18.25 -2.06 -3.19
CA ALA A 32 16.85 -2.36 -3.52
C ALA A 32 15.95 -2.31 -2.27
N LEU A 33 16.39 -2.87 -1.15
CA LEU A 33 15.66 -2.79 0.13
C LEU A 33 15.49 -1.33 0.59
N GLY A 34 16.55 -0.53 0.54
CA GLY A 34 16.47 0.89 0.90
C GLY A 34 15.50 1.69 0.01
N LEU A 35 15.49 1.41 -1.30
CA LEU A 35 14.56 2.02 -2.25
C LEU A 35 13.11 1.58 -2.02
N LEU A 36 12.90 0.32 -1.65
CA LEU A 36 11.58 -0.19 -1.28
C LEU A 36 11.03 0.54 -0.05
N GLU A 37 11.86 0.72 0.98
CA GLU A 37 11.51 1.48 2.19
C GLU A 37 11.11 2.92 1.85
N GLU A 38 11.87 3.56 0.97
CA GLU A 38 11.63 4.95 0.54
C GLU A 38 10.37 5.08 -0.32
N HIS A 39 10.18 4.20 -1.29
CA HIS A 39 8.95 4.12 -2.09
C HIS A 39 7.72 3.96 -1.18
N ARG A 40 7.79 3.11 -0.16
CA ARG A 40 6.73 2.95 0.85
C ARG A 40 6.50 4.21 1.67
N ARG A 41 7.55 4.95 2.03
CA ARG A 41 7.44 6.22 2.75
C ARG A 41 6.69 7.26 1.91
N VAL A 42 7.01 7.36 0.62
CA VAL A 42 6.35 8.28 -0.33
C VAL A 42 4.88 7.90 -0.54
N VAL A 43 4.58 6.63 -0.85
CA VAL A 43 3.21 6.16 -1.06
C VAL A 43 2.33 6.39 0.19
N ARG A 44 2.87 6.15 1.38
CA ARG A 44 2.18 6.45 2.65
C ARG A 44 1.94 7.94 2.88
N GLY A 45 2.80 8.81 2.37
CA GLY A 45 2.61 10.27 2.45
C GLY A 45 1.49 10.78 1.55
N ILE A 46 1.24 10.11 0.42
CA ILE A 46 0.27 10.54 -0.60
C ILE A 46 -1.13 9.93 -0.35
N ALA A 47 -1.19 8.70 0.15
CA ALA A 47 -2.43 7.96 0.40
C ALA A 47 -3.48 8.62 1.35
N PRO A 48 -3.14 9.42 2.37
CA PRO A 48 -4.14 9.99 3.29
C PRO A 48 -5.09 10.99 2.61
N SER A 49 -4.72 11.50 1.43
CA SER A 49 -5.52 12.51 0.72
C SER A 49 -6.76 11.93 0.03
N SER A 50 -6.85 10.61 -0.13
CA SER A 50 -7.98 9.94 -0.77
C SER A 50 -9.00 9.42 0.25
N GLY A 51 -9.70 10.33 0.95
CA GLY A 51 -11.06 10.21 1.55
C GLY A 51 -11.52 8.96 2.33
N GLY A 52 -10.71 7.92 2.49
CA GLY A 52 -11.07 6.63 3.07
C GLY A 52 -10.37 6.40 4.41
N ASN A 53 -11.11 5.85 5.37
CA ASN A 53 -10.59 5.44 6.68
C ASN A 53 -9.46 4.40 6.49
N CYS A 54 -8.22 4.87 6.54
CA CYS A 54 -6.99 4.10 6.33
C CYS A 54 -6.51 3.38 7.60
N SER A 55 -7.37 2.62 8.27
CA SER A 55 -6.97 1.79 9.43
C SER A 55 -6.58 0.35 9.07
N SER A 56 -6.73 -0.07 7.81
CA SER A 56 -6.51 -1.46 7.36
C SER A 56 -5.26 -1.68 6.48
N TRP A 57 -4.26 -0.78 6.52
CA TRP A 57 -3.06 -0.96 5.70
C TRP A 57 -2.07 -1.99 6.27
N ASN A 58 -2.17 -2.34 7.57
CA ASN A 58 -1.23 -3.29 8.19
C ASN A 58 -1.39 -4.74 7.67
N LEU A 59 -2.55 -5.10 7.11
CA LEU A 59 -2.82 -6.47 6.64
C LEU A 59 -2.17 -6.79 5.28
N MET A 60 -1.90 -5.79 4.44
CA MET A 60 -1.19 -6.01 3.16
C MET A 60 0.32 -6.18 3.35
N TRP A 61 0.84 -5.87 4.55
CA TRP A 61 2.25 -6.03 4.92
C TRP A 61 2.59 -7.41 5.48
N ALA A 62 1.60 -8.16 5.99
CA ALA A 62 1.86 -9.41 6.70
C ALA A 62 1.98 -10.65 5.78
N ASN A 63 1.69 -10.52 4.49
CA ASN A 63 1.65 -11.64 3.54
C ASN A 63 2.51 -11.42 2.28
N LEU A 64 3.50 -10.52 2.33
CA LEU A 64 4.46 -10.28 1.25
C LEU A 64 5.88 -10.60 1.70
#